data_AF-A0ABD0QD65-F1
#
_entry.id   AF-A0ABD0QD65-F1
#
_cell.length_a   1.000
_cell.length_b   1.000
_cell.length_c   1.000
_cell.angle_alpha   90.00
_cell.angle_beta   90.00
_cell.angle_gamma   90.00
#
_symmetry.space_group_name_H-M   'P 1'
#
loop_
_entity.id
_entity.type
_entity.pdbx_description
1 polymer ?
#
loop_
_entity_poly.entity_id
_entity_poly.type
_entity_poly.pdbx_seq_one_letter_code
_entity_poly.pdbx_strand_id
1 'polypeptide(L)' 'VTQNEKDNLMNAENLGIVFGPTLMRAPDLDAMTALNDIRYQRQVVELLIKNEDILF' A
#
# COMPACT_ATOMS: atom_id res chain seq x y z
N VAL A 1 6.52 12.61 2.55
CA VAL A 1 6.79 12.04 1.21
C VAL A 1 5.68 12.38 0.23
N THR A 2 4.44 12.00 0.51
CA THR A 2 3.26 12.31 -0.33
C THR A 2 3.01 13.81 -0.51
N GLN A 3 3.31 14.64 0.49
CA GLN A 3 3.20 16.10 0.38
C GLN A 3 4.12 16.71 -0.71
N ASN A 4 5.17 15.99 -1.14
CA ASN A 4 6.12 16.43 -2.16
C ASN A 4 5.87 15.72 -3.52
N GLU A 5 4.65 15.23 -3.76
CA GLU A 5 4.27 14.48 -4.97
C GLU A 5 4.63 15.22 -6.27
N LYS A 6 4.57 16.56 -6.28
CA LYS A 6 4.91 17.35 -7.47
C LYS A 6 6.37 17.19 -7.92
N ASP A 7 7.27 16.91 -6.99
CA ASP A 7 8.71 16.81 -7.27
C ASP A 7 9.16 15.35 -7.39
N ASN A 8 8.57 14.45 -6.59
CA ASN A 8 8.98 13.04 -6.54
C ASN A 8 8.05 12.07 -7.28
N LEU A 9 6.87 12.52 -7.70
CA LEU A 9 5.83 11.73 -8.38
C LEU A 9 5.28 10.55 -7.56
N MET A 10 5.41 10.60 -6.23
CA MET A 10 4.99 9.54 -5.31
C MET A 10 3.77 9.95 -4.49
N ASN A 11 2.59 9.67 -5.03
CA ASN A 11 1.34 9.72 -4.30
C ASN A 11 1.17 8.50 -3.37
N ALA A 12 0.11 8.51 -2.55
CA ALA A 12 -0.17 7.42 -1.61
C ALA A 12 -0.40 6.06 -2.31
N GLU A 13 -1.00 6.05 -3.51
CA GLU A 13 -1.23 4.84 -4.30
C GLU A 13 0.10 4.23 -4.79
N ASN A 14 0.99 5.05 -5.35
CA ASN A 14 2.33 4.65 -5.78
C ASN A 14 3.15 4.06 -4.62
N LEU A 15 3.05 4.68 -3.44
CA LEU A 15 3.69 4.16 -2.24
C LEU A 15 3.02 2.86 -1.77
N GLY A 16 1.69 2.73 -1.88
CA GLY A 16 0.96 1.49 -1.61
C GLY A 16 1.43 0.33 -2.50
N ILE A 17 1.70 0.57 -3.78
CA ILE A 17 2.25 -0.44 -4.71
C ILE A 17 3.61 -0.96 -4.23
N VAL A 18 4.50 -0.06 -3.78
CA VAL A 18 5.86 -0.41 -3.34
C VAL A 18 5.86 -1.08 -1.97
N PHE A 19 5.13 -0.51 -1.01
CA PHE A 19 5.18 -0.94 0.38
C PHE A 19 4.18 -2.04 0.74
N GLY A 20 3.05 -2.17 0.02
CA GLY A 20 2.04 -3.21 0.28
C GLY A 20 2.66 -4.61 0.40
N PRO A 21 3.38 -5.10 -0.62
CA PRO A 21 4.04 -6.42 -0.56
C PRO A 21 5.21 -6.51 0.44
N THR A 22 5.80 -5.38 0.81
CA THR A 22 6.96 -5.35 1.72
C THR A 22 6.53 -5.41 3.19
N LEU A 23 5.45 -4.72 3.53
CA LEU A 23 4.93 -4.62 4.89
C LEU A 23 3.96 -5.76 5.25
N MET A 24 3.36 -6.40 4.25
CA MET A 24 2.36 -7.44 4.44
C MET A 24 2.75 -8.70 3.65
N ARG A 25 2.53 -9.88 4.24
CA ARG A 25 2.77 -11.17 3.58
C ARG A 25 1.47 -11.95 3.54
N ALA A 26 1.12 -12.47 2.37
CA ALA A 26 0.02 -13.43 2.26
C ALA A 26 0.42 -14.70 3.02
N PRO A 27 -0.44 -15.23 3.92
CA PRO A 27 -0.16 -16.48 4.62
C PRO A 27 -0.34 -17.71 3.72
N ASP A 28 -1.11 -17.58 2.63
CA ASP A 28 -1.47 -18.69 1.75
C ASP A 28 -0.54 -18.84 0.54
N LEU A 29 -0.29 -20.11 0.17
CA LEU A 29 0.47 -20.51 -1.02
C LEU A 29 -0.40 -20.61 -2.29
N ASP A 30 -1.71 -20.45 -2.16
CA ASP A 30 -2.62 -20.44 -3.30
C ASP A 30 -2.42 -19.18 -4.14
N ALA A 31 -2.04 -19.35 -5.41
CA ALA A 31 -1.68 -18.26 -6.29
C ALA A 31 -2.84 -17.29 -6.54
N MET A 32 -4.09 -17.79 -6.61
CA MET A 32 -5.25 -16.94 -6.89
C MET A 32 -5.61 -16.07 -5.68
N THR A 33 -5.54 -16.63 -4.48
CA THR A 33 -5.75 -15.90 -3.23
C THR A 33 -4.64 -14.89 -3.00
N ALA A 34 -3.39 -15.27 -3.22
CA ALA A 34 -2.24 -14.36 -3.11
C ALA A 34 -2.34 -13.15 -4.06
N LEU A 35 -2.87 -13.34 -5.28
CA LEU A 35 -3.10 -12.23 -6.21
C LEU A 35 -4.16 -11.24 -5.70
N ASN A 36 -5.23 -11.73 -5.07
CA ASN A 36 -6.23 -10.86 -4.45
C ASN A 36 -5.64 -10.12 -3.25
N ASP A 37 -4.85 -10.81 -2.42
CA ASP A 37 -4.18 -10.21 -1.27
C ASP A 37 -3.25 -9.06 -1.68
N ILE A 38 -2.49 -9.20 -2.78
CA ILE A 38 -1.62 -8.12 -3.27
C ILE A 38 -2.42 -6.84 -3.53
N ARG A 39 -3.64 -6.94 -4.08
CA ARG A 39 -4.49 -5.77 -4.31
C ARG A 39 -4.88 -5.12 -2.98
N TYR A 40 -5.33 -5.91 -2.01
CA TYR A 40 -5.75 -5.40 -0.71
C TYR A 40 -4.58 -4.83 0.10
N GLN A 41 -3.41 -5.45 0.05
CA GLN A 41 -2.20 -4.96 0.73
C GLN A 41 -1.84 -3.54 0.27
N ARG A 42 -1.91 -3.28 -1.03
CA ARG A 42 -1.67 -1.93 -1.59
C ARG A 42 -2.71 -0.93 -1.09
N GLN A 43 -3.98 -1.32 -1.12
CA GLN A 43 -5.09 -0.47 -0.70
C GLN A 43 -5.03 -0.15 0.80
N VAL A 44 -4.64 -1.12 1.64
CA VAL A 44 -4.44 -0.92 3.08
C VAL A 44 -3.33 0.11 3.32
N VAL A 45 -2.18 -0.03 2.66
CA VAL A 45 -1.08 0.93 2.82
C VAL A 45 -1.46 2.31 2.31
N GLU A 46 -2.16 2.41 1.18
CA GLU A 46 -2.66 3.69 0.67
C GLU A 46 -3.60 4.38 1.68
N LEU A 47 -4.54 3.63 2.26
CA LEU A 47 -5.46 4.12 3.30
C LEU A 47 -4.72 4.58 4.55
N LEU A 48 -3.73 3.81 5.02
CA LEU A 48 -2.90 4.17 6.16
C LEU A 48 -2.14 5.48 5.91
N ILE A 49 -1.60 5.68 4.71
CA ILE A 49 -0.89 6.92 4.34
C ILE A 49 -1.85 8.11 4.25
N LYS A 50 -3.05 7.92 3.69
CA LYS A 50 -4.04 8.99 3.49
C LYS A 50 -4.69 9.48 4.77
N ASN A 51 -4.79 8.62 5.79
CA ASN A 51 -5.52 8.89 7.03
C ASN A 51 -4.61 8.80 8.26
N GLU A 52 -3.30 9.01 8.08
CA GLU A 52 -2.30 8.89 9.14
C GLU A 52 -2.60 9.82 10.32
N ASP A 53 -3.12 11.01 10.05
CA ASP A 53 -3.49 12.06 11.02
C ASP A 53 -4.71 11.73 11.89
N ILE A 54 -5.56 10.81 11.44
CA ILE A 54 -6.77 10.38 12.17
C ILE A 54 -6.51 9.05 12.90
N LEU A 55 -5.69 8.19 12.31
CA LEU A 55 -5.44 6.84 12.81
C LEU A 55 -4.37 6.79 13.91
N PHE A 56 -3.50 7.81 14.01
CA PHE A 56 -2.38 7.90 14.96
C PHE A 56 -2.26 9.30 15.57
#